data_AF-A0A933W2Q6-F1
#
_entry.id   AF-A0A933W2Q6-F1
#
_cell.length_a   1.000
_cell.length_b   1.000
_cell.length_c   1.000
_cell.angle_alpha   90.00
_cell.angle_beta   90.00
_cell.angle_gamma   90.00
#
_symmetry.space_group_name_H-M   'P 1'
#
loop_
_entity.id
_entity.type
_entity.pdbx_description
1 polymer ?
#
loop_
_entity_poly.entity_id
_entity_poly.type
_entity_poly.pdbx_seq_one_letter_code
_entity_poly.pdbx_strand_id
1 'polypeptide(L)'
;MRHRFALLTALALVATFSTAVQAGGIHAKVEGPAADGRTYTVRMVGCASDDSFEPWGAAEGLVQGERATKLLRFEPTGEHGVFTFTRNWPEQGKWLIRLSPGHPPAPATVVQLSRDGKAGKHKFYLKSDGIRESHRTLLPNEKREEGDC
;
A
#
# COMPACT_ATOMS: atom_id res chain seq x y z
N MET A 1 22.21 74.69 -4.02
CA MET A 1 22.26 73.26 -4.43
C MET A 1 21.37 72.49 -3.47
N ARG A 2 20.28 71.89 -3.97
CA ARG A 2 19.28 71.17 -3.16
C ARG A 2 19.53 69.66 -3.28
N HIS A 3 19.82 69.03 -2.14
CA HIS A 3 20.02 67.59 -2.02
C HIS A 3 18.76 66.82 -2.45
N ARG A 4 18.91 65.87 -3.37
CA ARG A 4 17.88 64.89 -3.72
C ARG A 4 18.28 63.52 -3.18
N PHE A 5 17.85 63.26 -1.95
CA PHE A 5 17.63 61.92 -1.43
C PHE A 5 16.37 61.35 -2.09
N ALA A 6 16.48 60.20 -2.74
CA ALA A 6 15.35 59.31 -2.99
C ALA A 6 15.88 57.89 -3.15
N LEU A 7 16.02 57.22 -2.01
CA LEU A 7 16.21 55.77 -1.92
C LEU A 7 14.93 55.10 -2.45
N LEU A 8 15.03 54.32 -3.52
CA LEU A 8 13.96 53.44 -3.98
C LEU A 8 14.19 52.05 -3.40
N THR A 9 13.40 51.69 -2.39
CA THR A 9 13.44 50.38 -1.73
C THR A 9 12.68 49.36 -2.59
N ALA A 10 13.39 48.43 -3.21
CA ALA A 10 12.79 47.28 -3.88
C ALA A 10 12.41 46.22 -2.84
N LEU A 11 11.11 45.98 -2.66
CA LEU A 11 10.57 44.96 -1.76
C LEU A 11 10.56 43.60 -2.50
N ALA A 12 11.53 42.73 -2.19
CA ALA A 12 11.60 41.39 -2.74
C ALA A 12 10.60 40.46 -2.02
N LEU A 13 9.59 39.98 -2.75
CA LEU A 13 8.60 39.01 -2.27
C LEU A 13 9.24 37.61 -2.27
N VAL A 14 9.74 37.16 -1.12
CA VAL A 14 10.29 35.80 -0.98
C VAL A 14 9.12 34.83 -0.77
N ALA A 15 8.72 34.11 -1.82
CA ALA A 15 7.79 33.00 -1.73
C ALA A 15 8.50 31.80 -1.09
N THR A 16 8.16 31.49 0.16
CA THR A 16 8.60 30.28 0.84
C THR A 16 7.84 29.09 0.27
N PHE A 17 8.52 28.23 -0.49
CA PHE A 17 7.99 26.91 -0.85
C PHE A 17 8.07 26.02 0.39
N SER A 18 6.95 25.87 1.10
CA SER A 18 6.84 24.83 2.13
C SER A 18 6.97 23.47 1.46
N THR A 19 8.09 22.78 1.65
CA THR A 19 8.20 21.37 1.30
C THR A 19 7.24 20.61 2.21
N ALA A 20 6.22 19.98 1.62
CA ALA A 20 5.38 19.06 2.36
C ALA A 20 6.28 17.88 2.79
N VAL A 21 6.65 17.82 4.07
CA VAL A 21 7.18 16.60 4.68
C VAL A 21 6.09 15.55 4.50
N GLN A 22 6.30 14.60 3.58
CA GLN A 22 5.44 13.44 3.46
C GLN A 22 5.68 12.57 4.69
N ALA A 23 4.88 12.79 5.73
CA ALA A 23 4.81 11.95 6.93
C ALA A 23 4.18 10.55 6.67
N GLY A 24 4.23 10.07 5.42
CA GLY A 24 3.68 8.78 5.02
C GLY A 24 4.79 7.73 5.05
N GLY A 25 4.72 6.78 5.99
CA GLY A 25 5.64 5.65 6.02
C GLY A 25 5.60 4.81 4.73
N ILE A 26 6.59 3.92 4.59
CA ILE A 26 6.69 3.01 3.45
C ILE A 26 5.44 2.11 3.40
N HIS A 27 4.77 2.10 2.26
CA HIS A 27 3.58 1.28 2.03
C HIS A 27 3.55 0.79 0.59
N ALA A 28 2.78 -0.26 0.33
CA ALA A 28 2.60 -0.79 -1.02
C ALA A 28 1.33 -0.28 -1.69
N LYS A 29 1.41 -0.01 -2.99
CA LYS A 29 0.28 0.03 -3.92
C LYS A 29 0.27 -1.23 -4.76
N VAL A 30 -0.91 -1.77 -5.01
CA VAL A 30 -1.13 -2.94 -5.86
C VAL A 30 -2.03 -2.53 -7.01
N GLU A 31 -1.62 -2.87 -8.22
CA GLU A 31 -2.33 -2.62 -9.48
C GLU A 31 -2.56 -3.94 -10.20
N GLY A 32 -3.58 -3.97 -11.06
CA GLY A 32 -3.88 -5.11 -11.92
C GLY A 32 -5.23 -5.80 -11.61
N PRO A 33 -5.44 -7.00 -12.15
CA PRO A 33 -4.46 -7.72 -12.96
C PRO A 33 -4.14 -7.01 -14.29
N ALA A 34 -2.99 -7.32 -14.87
CA ALA A 34 -2.58 -6.92 -16.20
C ALA A 34 -3.52 -7.52 -17.27
N ALA A 35 -3.25 -7.26 -18.55
CA ALA A 35 -4.06 -7.76 -19.67
C ALA A 35 -4.18 -9.30 -19.71
N ASP A 36 -3.27 -10.02 -19.06
CA ASP A 36 -3.31 -11.47 -18.90
C ASP A 36 -4.35 -11.96 -17.87
N GLY A 37 -4.99 -11.06 -17.15
CA GLY A 37 -5.99 -11.35 -16.11
C GLY A 37 -5.43 -11.98 -14.84
N ARG A 38 -4.10 -12.07 -14.68
CA ARG A 38 -3.46 -12.85 -13.62
C ARG A 38 -2.28 -12.16 -12.94
N THR A 39 -1.56 -11.29 -13.62
CA THR A 39 -0.35 -10.67 -13.08
C THR A 39 -0.68 -9.33 -12.42
N TYR A 40 -0.21 -9.14 -11.20
CA TYR A 40 -0.38 -7.90 -10.44
C TYR A 40 0.98 -7.21 -10.30
N THR A 41 0.95 -5.88 -10.27
CA THR A 41 2.12 -5.05 -10.02
C THR A 41 2.02 -4.48 -8.61
N VAL A 42 3.13 -4.53 -7.88
CA VAL A 42 3.29 -3.92 -6.56
C VAL A 42 4.32 -2.83 -6.68
N ARG A 43 3.99 -1.65 -6.16
CA ARG A 43 4.88 -0.50 -6.08
C ARG A 43 5.02 -0.06 -4.63
N MET A 44 6.24 -0.06 -4.11
CA MET A 44 6.56 0.57 -2.84
C MET A 44 6.48 2.09 -3.00
N VAL A 45 5.83 2.75 -2.04
CA VAL A 45 5.62 4.19 -2.00
C VAL A 45 6.24 4.74 -0.74
N GLY A 46 6.91 5.88 -0.85
CA GLY A 46 7.67 6.50 0.25
C GLY A 46 9.05 5.87 0.45
N CYS A 47 9.56 5.13 -0.54
CA CYS A 47 10.89 4.52 -0.51
C CYS A 47 11.98 5.45 -1.07
N ALA A 48 13.18 5.36 -0.50
CA ALA A 48 14.41 5.92 -1.03
C ALA A 48 15.09 4.92 -1.99
N SER A 49 15.96 5.40 -2.88
CA SER A 49 16.59 4.58 -3.92
C SER A 49 17.57 3.53 -3.40
N ASP A 50 17.99 3.64 -2.15
CA ASP A 50 18.89 2.71 -1.45
C ASP A 50 18.16 1.72 -0.53
N ASP A 51 16.83 1.82 -0.41
CA ASP A 51 16.04 0.85 0.35
C ASP A 51 16.07 -0.53 -0.34
N SER A 52 16.31 -1.59 0.43
CA SER A 52 16.14 -2.96 -0.04
C SER A 52 14.81 -3.52 0.47
N PHE A 53 14.01 -4.09 -0.43
CA PHE A 53 12.71 -4.68 -0.10
C PHE A 53 12.67 -6.17 -0.38
N GLU A 54 12.17 -6.92 0.60
CA GLU A 54 11.77 -8.32 0.45
C GLU A 54 10.27 -8.42 0.74
N PRO A 55 9.41 -8.04 -0.21
CA PRO A 55 7.98 -7.98 0.03
C PRO A 55 7.47 -9.35 0.46
N TRP A 56 6.65 -9.32 1.52
CA TRP A 56 5.92 -10.48 1.99
C TRP A 56 4.43 -10.23 1.80
N GLY A 57 3.67 -11.27 1.48
CA GLY A 57 2.24 -11.10 1.31
C GLY A 57 1.48 -12.39 1.08
N ALA A 58 0.17 -12.28 1.26
CA ALA A 58 -0.78 -13.35 1.05
C ALA A 58 -2.06 -12.82 0.40
N ALA A 59 -2.67 -13.64 -0.44
CA ALA A 59 -4.08 -13.50 -0.78
C ALA A 59 -4.91 -14.15 0.33
N GLU A 60 -5.76 -13.34 0.98
CA GLU A 60 -6.71 -13.82 1.98
C GLU A 60 -8.10 -13.86 1.35
N GLY A 61 -8.80 -14.97 1.54
CA GLY A 61 -10.04 -15.25 0.85
C GLY A 61 -11.12 -15.82 1.75
N LEU A 62 -12.35 -15.66 1.31
CA LEU A 62 -13.51 -16.39 1.77
C LEU A 62 -14.09 -17.16 0.58
N VAL A 63 -13.96 -18.48 0.58
CA VAL A 63 -14.41 -19.37 -0.48
C VAL A 63 -15.46 -20.29 0.11
N GLN A 64 -16.70 -20.23 -0.40
CA GLN A 64 -17.83 -21.01 0.13
C GLN A 64 -18.05 -20.85 1.65
N GLY A 65 -17.71 -19.69 2.21
CA GLY A 65 -17.83 -19.43 3.65
C GLY A 65 -16.62 -19.86 4.48
N GLU A 66 -15.64 -20.53 3.89
CA GLU A 66 -14.40 -20.93 4.56
C GLU A 66 -13.26 -19.97 4.26
N ARG A 67 -12.40 -19.73 5.26
CA ARG A 67 -11.21 -18.90 5.08
C ARG A 67 -10.15 -19.65 4.28
N ALA A 68 -9.53 -18.96 3.35
CA ALA A 68 -8.41 -19.46 2.57
C ALA A 68 -7.27 -18.44 2.55
N THR A 69 -6.04 -18.92 2.71
CA THR A 69 -4.83 -18.09 2.61
C THR A 69 -3.91 -18.69 1.56
N LYS A 70 -3.39 -17.86 0.65
CA LYS A 70 -2.39 -18.25 -0.36
C LYS A 70 -1.21 -17.30 -0.29
N LEU A 71 -0.03 -17.83 0.03
CA LEU A 71 1.21 -17.05 0.02
C LEU A 71 1.51 -16.56 -1.40
N LEU A 72 1.91 -15.31 -1.52
CA LEU A 72 2.28 -14.70 -2.79
C LEU A 72 3.77 -14.86 -3.03
N ARG A 73 4.13 -15.13 -4.28
CA ARG A 73 5.52 -15.11 -4.73
C ARG A 73 5.76 -13.82 -5.51
N PHE A 74 6.59 -12.96 -4.95
CA PHE A 74 6.98 -11.72 -5.60
C PHE A 74 8.23 -11.92 -6.44
N GLU A 75 8.21 -11.30 -7.61
CA GLU A 75 9.34 -11.26 -8.54
C GLU A 75 9.75 -9.80 -8.68
N PRO A 76 11.03 -9.45 -8.45
CA PRO A 76 11.49 -8.09 -8.69
C PRO A 76 11.40 -7.78 -10.18
N THR A 77 11.01 -6.56 -10.48
CA THR A 77 11.15 -6.02 -11.83
C THR A 77 12.53 -5.37 -12.00
N GLY A 78 12.81 -4.85 -13.19
CA GLY A 78 13.98 -3.98 -13.39
C GLY A 78 13.84 -2.60 -12.75
N GLU A 79 12.65 -2.22 -12.26
CA GLU A 79 12.41 -0.95 -11.59
C GLU A 79 12.50 -1.11 -10.06
N HIS A 80 13.27 -0.24 -9.40
CA HIS A 80 13.45 -0.27 -7.95
C HIS A 80 12.13 -0.09 -7.19
N GLY A 81 11.93 -0.90 -6.14
CA GLY A 81 10.68 -0.88 -5.36
C GLY A 81 9.46 -1.41 -6.10
N VAL A 82 9.63 -1.98 -7.30
CA VAL A 82 8.53 -2.52 -8.11
C VAL A 82 8.69 -4.03 -8.28
N PHE A 83 7.62 -4.74 -7.97
CA PHE A 83 7.53 -6.18 -7.99
C PHE A 83 6.29 -6.62 -8.76
N THR A 84 6.29 -7.86 -9.23
CA THR A 84 5.09 -8.50 -9.75
C THR A 84 4.79 -9.77 -8.97
N PHE A 85 3.54 -10.21 -9.02
CA PHE A 85 3.18 -11.56 -8.62
C PHE A 85 2.03 -12.07 -9.49
N THR A 86 1.98 -13.38 -9.71
CA THR A 86 0.90 -14.01 -10.45
C THR A 86 -0.15 -14.58 -9.51
N ARG A 87 -1.43 -14.39 -9.86
CA ARG A 87 -2.57 -15.00 -9.17
C ARG A 87 -2.38 -16.51 -9.00
N ASN A 88 -2.39 -16.97 -7.75
CA ASN A 88 -2.36 -18.39 -7.39
C ASN A 88 -3.58 -18.84 -6.56
N TRP A 89 -4.59 -17.96 -6.44
CA TRP A 89 -5.88 -18.27 -5.83
C TRP A 89 -6.97 -18.44 -6.90
N PRO A 90 -8.05 -19.18 -6.59
CA PRO A 90 -9.18 -19.36 -7.50
C PRO A 90 -9.97 -18.06 -7.73
N GLU A 91 -10.70 -17.97 -8.84
CA GLU A 91 -11.58 -16.83 -9.13
C GLU A 91 -12.78 -16.76 -8.18
N GLN A 92 -13.19 -17.92 -7.67
CA GLN A 92 -14.32 -18.02 -6.78
C GLN A 92 -13.98 -17.44 -5.41
N GLY A 93 -14.95 -16.79 -4.79
CA GLY A 93 -14.83 -16.23 -3.45
C GLY A 93 -14.54 -14.73 -3.43
N LYS A 94 -14.49 -14.19 -2.21
CA LYS A 94 -14.10 -12.80 -1.97
C LYS A 94 -12.63 -12.81 -1.55
N TRP A 95 -11.81 -11.99 -2.21
CA TRP A 95 -10.38 -11.96 -1.97
C TRP A 95 -9.88 -10.55 -1.63
N LEU A 96 -8.80 -10.51 -0.87
CA LEU A 96 -7.99 -9.32 -0.64
C LEU A 96 -6.51 -9.71 -0.71
N ILE A 97 -5.66 -8.72 -0.90
CA ILE A 97 -4.21 -8.86 -0.82
C ILE A 97 -3.74 -8.21 0.48
N ARG A 98 -3.00 -8.96 1.29
CA ARG A 98 -2.30 -8.46 2.46
C ARG A 98 -0.81 -8.46 2.16
N LEU A 99 -0.16 -7.32 2.28
CA LEU A 99 1.21 -7.14 1.84
C LEU A 99 2.00 -6.28 2.83
N SER A 100 3.24 -6.66 3.09
CA SER A 100 4.20 -5.92 3.91
C SER A 100 5.48 -5.66 3.11
N PRO A 101 6.11 -4.47 3.23
CA PRO A 101 7.37 -4.16 2.55
C PRO A 101 8.54 -5.07 2.94
N GLY A 102 8.40 -5.81 4.04
CA GLY A 102 9.35 -6.83 4.54
C GLY A 102 8.62 -7.98 5.23
N HIS A 103 9.38 -8.92 5.80
CA HIS A 103 8.81 -10.05 6.55
C HIS A 103 8.06 -9.57 7.82
N PRO A 104 6.85 -10.09 8.11
CA PRO A 104 6.15 -9.75 9.35
C PRO A 104 6.95 -10.13 10.62
N PRO A 105 6.79 -9.39 11.74
CA PRO A 105 5.90 -8.26 11.92
C PRO A 105 6.42 -7.00 11.23
N ALA A 106 5.60 -6.42 10.35
CA ALA A 106 5.92 -5.22 9.59
C ALA A 106 4.61 -4.48 9.24
N PRO A 107 4.66 -3.17 8.94
CA PRO A 107 3.51 -2.45 8.43
C PRO A 107 2.86 -3.18 7.25
N ALA A 108 1.53 -3.13 7.17
CA ALA A 108 0.80 -3.83 6.13
C ALA A 108 -0.09 -2.90 5.31
N THR A 109 -0.14 -3.17 4.01
CA THR A 109 -1.21 -2.71 3.13
C THR A 109 -2.20 -3.85 2.91
N VAL A 110 -3.47 -3.59 3.16
CA VAL A 110 -4.59 -4.47 2.77
C VAL A 110 -5.29 -3.88 1.56
N VAL A 111 -5.43 -4.66 0.49
CA VAL A 111 -6.06 -4.27 -0.77
C VAL A 111 -7.26 -5.13 -1.03
N GLN A 112 -8.44 -4.53 -1.07
CA GLN A 112 -9.65 -5.26 -1.45
C GLN A 112 -9.65 -5.51 -2.96
N LEU A 113 -9.94 -6.73 -3.37
CA LEU A 113 -10.17 -7.04 -4.77
C LEU A 113 -11.67 -6.92 -5.09
N SER A 114 -11.99 -6.39 -6.27
CA SER A 114 -13.34 -6.45 -6.81
C SER A 114 -13.70 -7.88 -7.25
N ARG A 115 -14.97 -8.09 -7.62
CA ARG A 115 -15.46 -9.42 -8.07
C ARG A 115 -14.76 -9.92 -9.34
N ASP A 116 -14.31 -9.01 -10.21
CA ASP A 116 -13.52 -9.32 -11.40
C ASP A 116 -12.01 -9.43 -11.10
N GLY A 117 -11.62 -9.42 -9.82
CA GLY A 117 -10.24 -9.58 -9.37
C GLY A 117 -9.39 -8.31 -9.40
N LYS A 118 -9.91 -7.17 -9.86
CA LYS A 118 -9.12 -5.94 -9.93
C LYS A 118 -8.77 -5.41 -8.55
N ALA A 119 -7.56 -4.88 -8.43
CA ALA A 119 -7.13 -4.18 -7.24
C ALA A 119 -7.99 -2.93 -7.00
N GLY A 120 -8.65 -2.89 -5.86
CA GLY A 120 -9.53 -1.79 -5.44
C GLY A 120 -8.87 -0.93 -4.37
N LYS A 121 -9.57 -0.76 -3.24
CA LYS A 121 -9.16 0.15 -2.17
C LYS A 121 -7.98 -0.42 -1.35
N HIS A 122 -6.91 0.36 -1.26
CA HIS A 122 -5.76 0.13 -0.36
C HIS A 122 -6.03 0.77 1.01
N LYS A 123 -5.66 0.07 2.07
CA LYS A 123 -5.60 0.60 3.44
C LYS A 123 -4.25 0.25 4.03
N PHE A 124 -3.51 1.26 4.44
CA PHE A 124 -2.22 1.11 5.08
C PHE A 124 -2.34 1.09 6.61
N TYR A 125 -1.58 0.22 7.25
CA TYR A 125 -1.58 0.00 8.69
C TYR A 125 -0.15 0.00 9.21
N LEU A 126 0.28 1.11 9.81
CA LEU A 126 1.64 1.28 10.31
C LEU A 126 2.01 0.35 11.49
N LYS A 127 1.02 -0.03 12.31
CA LYS A 127 1.20 -0.82 13.54
C LYS A 127 0.45 -2.16 13.50
N SER A 128 0.30 -2.75 12.32
CA SER A 128 -0.37 -4.04 12.14
C SER A 128 0.26 -4.81 10.97
N ASP A 129 0.28 -6.14 11.07
CA ASP A 129 0.61 -7.08 10.00
C ASP A 129 -0.58 -7.33 9.03
N GLY A 130 -1.72 -6.70 9.31
CA GLY A 130 -2.94 -6.72 8.52
C GLY A 130 -3.82 -7.96 8.72
N ILE A 131 -3.47 -8.94 9.56
CA ILE A 131 -4.25 -10.18 9.73
C ILE A 131 -5.66 -9.86 10.23
N ARG A 132 -5.75 -9.06 11.30
CA ARG A 132 -7.03 -8.67 11.91
C ARG A 132 -7.87 -7.82 10.96
N GLU A 133 -7.23 -6.94 10.21
CA GLU A 133 -7.87 -6.06 9.24
C GLU A 133 -8.45 -6.84 8.06
N SER A 134 -7.72 -7.85 7.59
CA SER A 134 -8.19 -8.78 6.56
C SER A 134 -9.38 -9.60 7.04
N HIS A 135 -9.30 -10.18 8.23
CA HIS A 135 -10.39 -10.94 8.84
C HIS A 135 -11.69 -10.10 8.91
N ARG A 136 -11.62 -8.91 9.51
CA ARG A 136 -12.76 -7.98 9.62
C ARG A 136 -13.32 -7.55 8.26
N THR A 137 -12.48 -7.48 7.23
CA THR A 137 -12.90 -7.11 5.88
C THR A 137 -13.65 -8.25 5.19
N LEU A 138 -13.24 -9.48 5.42
CA LEU A 138 -13.87 -10.67 4.84
C LEU A 138 -15.16 -11.04 5.58
N LEU A 139 -15.18 -10.87 6.91
CA LEU A 139 -16.25 -11.28 7.81
C LEU A 139 -16.73 -10.09 8.67
N PRO A 140 -17.39 -9.09 8.06
CA PRO A 140 -17.78 -7.85 8.77
C PRO A 140 -18.86 -8.06 9.84
N ASN A 141 -19.58 -9.18 9.82
CA ASN A 141 -20.72 -9.47 10.69
C ASN A 141 -20.43 -10.56 11.74
N GLU A 142 -19.20 -11.10 11.79
CA GLU A 142 -18.81 -12.03 12.83
C GLU A 142 -18.74 -11.27 14.16
N LYS A 143 -19.51 -11.72 15.16
CA LYS A 143 -19.56 -11.06 16.48
C LYS A 143 -18.15 -11.06 17.07
N ARG A 144 -17.72 -9.92 17.60
CA ARG A 144 -16.45 -9.81 18.33
C ARG A 144 -16.57 -10.64 19.60
N GLU A 145 -15.90 -11.77 19.66
CA GLU A 145 -15.45 -12.30 20.95
C GLU A 145 -14.27 -11.43 21.35
N GLU A 146 -14.59 -10.39 22.12
CA GLU A 146 -13.64 -9.52 22.80
C GLU A 146 -12.98 -10.37 23.88
N GLY A 147 -11.91 -11.07 23.48
CA GLY A 147 -11.03 -11.77 24.40
C GLY A 147 -10.24 -10.74 25.18
N ASP A 148 -10.69 -10.52 26.42
CA ASP A 148 -9.93 -9.95 27.53
C ASP A 148 -8.57 -10.65 27.62
N CYS A 149 -7.50 -9.87 27.45
CA CYS A 149 -6.12 -10.16 27.87
C CYS A 149 -5.36 -8.84 28.01
#